data_AF-A0A942LUE4-F1
#
_entry.id   AF-A0A942LUE4-F1
#
_cell.length_a   1.000
_cell.length_b   1.000
_cell.length_c   1.000
_cell.angle_alpha   90.00
_cell.angle_beta   90.00
_cell.angle_gamma   90.00
#
_symmetry.space_group_name_H-M   'P 1'
#
loop_
_entity.id
_entity.type
_entity.pdbx_description
1 polymer ?
#
loop_
_entity_poly.entity_id
_entity_poly.type
_entity_poly.pdbx_seq_one_letter_code
_entity_poly.pdbx_strand_id
1 'polypeptide(L)'
;MKKIKLIFFLLISYITVNGQELLPMLEENTVWSIMHEKHTLIGDTIINELTYKKLYFHNYLEEFTPDSLVYIAAMREDEMNEKVYFIWKGHDDEYLLYDFTLEVGNEFIVISPMFYLAGPEFHDDWGDRKVVVCEIFYQNIADIERKTIKVATHDSHNCSEECWSEYWIEGIGSDRGLIYAGACSDNMIDKAYALLLCVHKNNSLLYQQEHPCLGEVDNCYIVPIEGNIEEASQKKFNIKAIPSIFKDSFIIQSDTPIEKITIYNIMGKTVFKFHTKELFTQKTIPSSHWEKGLYIVKAESQSGTAILKIVKY
;
A
#
# COMPACT_ATOMS: atom_id res chain seq x y z
N MET A 1 36.58 -77.38 -6.11
CA MET A 1 36.43 -76.68 -4.81
C MET A 1 36.52 -75.18 -5.05
N LYS A 2 35.70 -74.43 -4.32
CA LYS A 2 35.04 -73.17 -4.72
C LYS A 2 35.98 -71.96 -4.86
N LYS A 3 35.87 -71.23 -5.97
CA LYS A 3 36.38 -69.86 -6.14
C LYS A 3 35.34 -68.89 -5.54
N ILE A 4 35.67 -68.24 -4.43
CA ILE A 4 34.85 -67.19 -3.83
C ILE A 4 35.15 -65.89 -4.59
N LYS A 5 34.16 -65.41 -5.36
CA LYS A 5 34.18 -64.06 -5.95
C LYS A 5 33.72 -63.09 -4.88
N LEU A 6 34.62 -62.22 -4.43
CA LEU A 6 34.29 -61.09 -3.57
C LEU A 6 33.63 -60.02 -4.45
N ILE A 7 32.29 -59.93 -4.41
CA ILE A 7 31.54 -58.83 -5.04
C ILE A 7 31.48 -57.71 -4.00
N PHE A 8 32.24 -56.65 -4.25
CA PHE A 8 32.20 -55.42 -3.47
C PHE A 8 30.92 -54.67 -3.88
N PHE A 9 29.85 -54.84 -3.10
CA PHE A 9 28.60 -54.12 -3.30
C PHE A 9 28.78 -52.70 -2.73
N LEU A 10 29.15 -51.77 -3.61
CA LEU A 10 29.21 -50.33 -3.31
C LEU A 10 27.76 -49.84 -3.20
N LEU A 11 27.17 -49.99 -2.01
CA LEU A 11 25.95 -49.31 -1.59
C LEU A 11 26.27 -47.82 -1.48
N ILE A 12 26.23 -47.12 -2.61
CA ILE A 12 26.07 -45.67 -2.63
C ILE A 12 24.63 -45.45 -2.19
N SER A 13 24.44 -45.26 -0.88
CA SER A 13 23.25 -44.63 -0.36
C SER A 13 23.19 -43.25 -1.01
N TYR A 14 22.26 -43.07 -1.94
CA TYR A 14 21.79 -41.76 -2.36
C TYR A 14 21.14 -41.12 -1.13
N ILE A 15 21.96 -40.49 -0.29
CA ILE A 15 21.49 -39.46 0.62
C ILE A 15 21.15 -38.32 -0.34
N THR A 16 19.88 -38.24 -0.74
CA THR A 16 19.33 -36.98 -1.24
C THR A 16 19.42 -36.04 -0.06
N VAL A 17 20.49 -35.25 -0.03
CA VAL A 17 20.52 -34.02 0.76
C VAL A 17 19.42 -33.17 0.14
N ASN A 18 18.23 -33.21 0.72
CA ASN A 18 17.22 -32.20 0.45
C ASN A 18 17.75 -30.93 1.13
N GLY A 19 18.58 -30.18 0.40
CA GLY A 19 18.61 -28.75 0.63
C GLY A 19 17.19 -28.27 0.31
N GLN A 20 16.55 -27.61 1.27
CA GLN A 20 15.29 -26.95 0.98
C GLN A 20 15.62 -25.88 -0.06
N GLU A 21 15.09 -26.05 -1.27
CA GLU A 21 15.26 -25.09 -2.34
C GLU A 21 14.59 -23.77 -1.91
N LEU A 22 15.30 -22.64 -2.05
CA LEU A 22 14.75 -21.33 -1.74
C LEU A 22 13.44 -21.16 -2.50
N LEU A 23 12.38 -20.76 -1.80
CA LEU A 23 11.12 -20.46 -2.45
C LEU A 23 11.29 -19.19 -3.29
N PRO A 24 11.04 -19.24 -4.61
CA PRO A 24 11.23 -18.08 -5.48
C PRO A 24 10.33 -16.93 -5.03
N MET A 25 10.90 -15.73 -4.94
CA MET A 25 10.20 -14.49 -4.60
C MET A 25 9.89 -13.66 -5.84
N LEU A 26 10.76 -13.68 -6.85
CA LEU A 26 10.69 -12.80 -8.02
C LEU A 26 9.95 -13.47 -9.19
N GLU A 27 8.65 -13.69 -9.00
CA GLU A 27 7.77 -14.26 -10.02
C GLU A 27 6.81 -13.22 -10.62
N GLU A 28 6.60 -13.31 -11.94
CA GLU A 28 5.60 -12.49 -12.62
C GLU A 28 4.19 -12.74 -12.08
N ASN A 29 3.30 -11.75 -12.26
CA ASN A 29 1.94 -11.75 -11.72
C ASN A 29 1.87 -11.84 -10.18
N THR A 30 2.98 -11.50 -9.52
CA THR A 30 3.01 -11.23 -8.08
C THR A 30 2.79 -9.75 -7.84
N VAL A 31 1.91 -9.42 -6.89
CA VAL A 31 1.58 -8.07 -6.49
C VAL A 31 1.75 -7.95 -4.98
N TRP A 32 2.72 -7.15 -4.57
CA TRP A 32 2.89 -6.74 -3.18
C TRP A 32 2.09 -5.46 -2.98
N SER A 33 1.15 -5.47 -2.03
CA SER A 33 0.41 -4.26 -1.65
C SER A 33 1.00 -3.70 -0.36
N ILE A 34 1.63 -2.52 -0.45
CA ILE A 34 2.30 -1.86 0.66
C ILE A 34 1.53 -0.58 0.94
N MET A 35 0.80 -0.49 2.05
CA MET A 35 -0.02 0.69 2.41
C MET A 35 -0.84 1.31 1.24
N HIS A 36 -0.23 2.31 0.60
CA HIS A 36 -0.74 3.22 -0.42
C HIS A 36 -0.10 2.98 -1.79
N GLU A 37 0.55 1.84 -2.00
CA GLU A 37 1.24 1.53 -3.23
C GLU A 37 1.27 0.03 -3.52
N LYS A 38 1.61 -0.29 -4.76
CA LYS A 38 1.74 -1.66 -5.22
C LYS A 38 3.02 -1.85 -6.00
N HIS A 39 3.65 -3.00 -5.78
CA HIS A 39 4.78 -3.45 -6.57
C HIS A 39 4.42 -4.68 -7.37
N THR A 40 4.93 -4.78 -8.59
CA THR A 40 4.77 -5.97 -9.43
C THR A 40 5.95 -6.16 -10.38
N LEU A 41 6.10 -7.38 -10.91
CA LEU A 41 7.18 -7.76 -11.83
C LEU A 41 6.61 -8.02 -13.22
N ILE A 42 7.17 -7.36 -14.24
CA ILE A 42 6.70 -7.50 -15.63
C ILE A 42 7.88 -7.63 -16.59
N GLY A 43 8.10 -8.86 -17.04
CA GLY A 43 9.11 -9.17 -18.04
C GLY A 43 10.54 -9.03 -17.53
N ASP A 44 11.44 -9.47 -18.40
CA ASP A 44 12.86 -9.58 -18.09
C ASP A 44 13.67 -8.48 -18.79
N THR A 45 14.84 -8.20 -18.22
CA THR A 45 15.91 -7.40 -18.83
C THR A 45 17.25 -8.09 -18.62
N ILE A 46 18.22 -7.81 -19.48
CA ILE A 46 19.58 -8.34 -19.37
C ILE A 46 20.53 -7.19 -19.07
N ILE A 47 21.26 -7.30 -17.96
CA ILE A 47 22.26 -6.31 -17.54
C ILE A 47 23.53 -7.09 -17.17
N ASN A 48 24.67 -6.75 -17.77
CA ASN A 48 25.95 -7.44 -17.54
C ASN A 48 25.85 -8.98 -17.65
N GLU A 49 25.17 -9.46 -18.70
CA GLU A 49 24.94 -10.90 -18.99
C GLU A 49 24.07 -11.66 -17.97
N LEU A 50 23.56 -10.98 -16.94
CA LEU A 50 22.63 -11.53 -15.97
C LEU A 50 21.20 -11.12 -16.31
N THR A 51 20.26 -12.04 -16.10
CA THR A 51 18.82 -11.79 -16.29
C THR A 51 18.21 -11.23 -15.02
N TYR A 52 17.43 -10.17 -15.16
CA TYR A 52 16.70 -9.52 -14.07
C TYR A 52 15.23 -9.39 -14.44
N LYS A 53 14.35 -9.52 -13.44
CA LYS A 53 12.95 -9.11 -13.51
C LYS A 53 12.85 -7.59 -13.43
N LYS A 54 11.96 -6.98 -14.20
CA LYS A 54 11.68 -5.54 -14.07
C LYS A 54 10.65 -5.30 -12.99
N LEU A 55 11.02 -4.51 -11.99
CA LEU A 55 10.14 -4.04 -10.93
C LEU A 55 9.41 -2.77 -11.34
N TYR A 56 8.10 -2.82 -11.17
CA TYR A 56 7.18 -1.71 -11.38
C TYR A 56 6.51 -1.30 -10.08
N PHE A 57 6.30 -0.01 -9.96
CA PHE A 57 5.62 0.67 -8.87
C PHE A 57 4.31 1.27 -9.37
N HIS A 58 3.30 1.29 -8.50
CA HIS A 58 2.05 2.00 -8.72
C HIS A 58 1.61 2.73 -7.45
N ASN A 59 1.21 3.99 -7.61
CA ASN A 59 0.67 4.83 -6.54
C ASN A 59 -0.85 4.70 -6.47
N TYR A 60 -1.42 4.51 -5.27
CA TYR A 60 -2.86 4.36 -5.01
C TYR A 60 -3.78 5.48 -5.50
N LEU A 61 -3.26 6.66 -5.87
CA LEU A 61 -4.07 7.77 -6.37
C LEU A 61 -4.69 7.49 -7.74
N GLU A 62 -4.20 6.47 -8.45
CA GLU A 62 -4.66 6.09 -9.78
C GLU A 62 -5.24 4.67 -9.77
N GLU A 63 -6.01 4.32 -10.80
CA GLU A 63 -6.46 2.94 -10.97
C GLU A 63 -5.26 2.03 -11.31
N PHE A 64 -5.15 0.87 -10.67
CA PHE A 64 -4.09 -0.11 -10.94
C PHE A 64 -4.29 -0.71 -12.34
N THR A 65 -3.60 -0.14 -13.32
CA THR A 65 -3.69 -0.48 -14.74
C THR A 65 -2.28 -0.54 -15.32
N PRO A 66 -2.05 -1.22 -16.46
CA PRO A 66 -0.72 -1.24 -17.08
C PRO A 66 -0.12 0.15 -17.34
N ASP A 67 -0.96 1.15 -17.61
CA ASP A 67 -0.52 2.53 -17.91
C ASP A 67 -0.12 3.33 -16.67
N SER A 68 -0.57 2.93 -15.47
CA SER A 68 -0.21 3.59 -14.20
C SER A 68 1.02 2.97 -13.52
N LEU A 69 1.71 2.05 -14.21
CA LEU A 69 2.92 1.40 -13.73
C LEU A 69 4.18 2.17 -14.11
N VAL A 70 5.04 2.41 -13.13
CA VAL A 70 6.33 3.08 -13.29
C VAL A 70 7.45 2.07 -13.06
N TYR A 71 8.29 1.84 -14.07
CA TYR A 71 9.52 1.05 -13.90
C TYR A 71 10.46 1.76 -12.91
N ILE A 72 10.94 1.05 -11.89
CA ILE A 72 11.79 1.60 -10.82
C ILE A 72 13.11 0.84 -10.60
N ALA A 73 13.17 -0.47 -10.84
CA ALA A 73 14.39 -1.26 -10.64
C ALA A 73 14.41 -2.54 -11.47
N ALA A 74 15.60 -3.09 -11.68
CA ALA A 74 15.80 -4.47 -12.13
C ALA A 74 16.17 -5.33 -10.91
N MET A 75 15.56 -6.51 -10.73
CA MET A 75 15.79 -7.39 -9.59
C MET A 75 16.13 -8.81 -10.04
N ARG A 76 17.01 -9.50 -9.31
CA ARG A 76 17.29 -10.91 -9.55
C ARG A 76 17.42 -11.69 -8.26
N GLU A 77 17.16 -12.99 -8.35
CA GLU A 77 17.44 -13.96 -7.29
C GLU A 77 18.65 -14.79 -7.70
N ASP A 78 19.52 -15.03 -6.74
CA ASP A 78 20.55 -16.05 -6.78
C ASP A 78 20.09 -17.20 -5.87
N GLU A 79 19.31 -18.11 -6.44
CA GLU A 79 18.72 -19.25 -5.72
C GLU A 79 19.79 -20.14 -5.08
N MET A 80 20.99 -20.22 -5.69
CA MET A 80 22.08 -21.05 -5.20
C MET A 80 22.73 -20.48 -3.93
N ASN A 81 22.77 -19.14 -3.83
CA ASN A 81 23.35 -18.43 -2.69
C ASN A 81 22.30 -17.80 -1.78
N GLU A 82 21.02 -18.07 -2.02
CA GLU A 82 19.86 -17.56 -1.27
C GLU A 82 19.85 -16.03 -1.09
N LYS A 83 20.17 -15.30 -2.17
CA LYS A 83 20.33 -13.84 -2.16
C LYS A 83 19.47 -13.16 -3.20
N VAL A 84 19.05 -11.94 -2.89
CA VAL A 84 18.24 -11.11 -3.79
C VAL A 84 18.95 -9.80 -4.02
N TYR A 85 19.09 -9.43 -5.29
CA TYR A 85 19.80 -8.24 -5.72
C TYR A 85 18.89 -7.31 -6.50
N PHE A 86 19.26 -6.04 -6.56
CA PHE A 86 18.62 -5.06 -7.43
C PHE A 86 19.62 -4.08 -8.04
N ILE A 87 19.21 -3.49 -9.16
CA ILE A 87 19.84 -2.35 -9.81
C ILE A 87 18.77 -1.26 -9.95
N TRP A 88 19.02 -0.09 -9.39
CA TRP A 88 18.07 1.02 -9.47
C TRP A 88 17.96 1.56 -10.89
N LYS A 89 16.79 2.07 -11.28
CA LYS A 89 16.63 2.70 -12.59
C LYS A 89 17.59 3.89 -12.74
N GLY A 90 18.38 3.87 -13.82
CA GLY A 90 19.36 4.91 -14.12
C GLY A 90 20.71 4.70 -13.46
N HIS A 91 20.92 3.57 -12.80
CA HIS A 91 22.17 3.16 -12.17
C HIS A 91 22.76 1.92 -12.83
N ASP A 92 24.07 1.75 -12.65
CA ASP A 92 24.82 0.60 -13.14
C ASP A 92 25.28 -0.34 -12.00
N ASP A 93 25.23 0.14 -10.75
CA ASP A 93 25.64 -0.62 -9.57
C ASP A 93 24.54 -1.58 -9.11
N GLU A 94 24.96 -2.81 -8.82
CA GLU A 94 24.11 -3.84 -8.23
C GLU A 94 24.28 -3.85 -6.70
N TYR A 95 23.15 -3.95 -6.00
CA TYR A 95 23.10 -3.97 -4.55
C TYR A 95 22.38 -5.22 -4.03
N LEU A 96 22.88 -5.74 -2.91
CA LEU A 96 22.28 -6.86 -2.21
C LEU A 96 21.15 -6.35 -1.30
N LEU A 97 19.94 -6.86 -1.50
CA LEU A 97 18.75 -6.46 -0.74
C LEU A 97 18.41 -7.44 0.38
N TYR A 98 18.45 -8.74 0.07
CA TYR A 98 18.18 -9.82 1.02
C TYR A 98 19.28 -10.86 0.97
N ASP A 99 19.65 -11.35 2.14
CA ASP A 99 20.52 -12.51 2.32
C ASP A 99 19.83 -13.50 3.27
N PHE A 100 19.25 -14.56 2.71
CA PHE A 100 18.56 -15.57 3.51
C PHE A 100 19.54 -16.59 4.11
N THR A 101 20.85 -16.52 3.82
CA THR A 101 21.86 -17.39 4.43
C THR A 101 22.30 -16.94 5.83
N LEU A 102 21.87 -15.76 6.28
CA LEU A 102 22.27 -15.20 7.57
C LEU A 102 21.86 -16.10 8.75
N GLU A 103 22.69 -16.08 9.79
CA GLU A 103 22.49 -16.79 11.05
C GLU A 103 22.17 -15.83 12.20
N VAL A 104 21.56 -16.33 13.28
CA VAL A 104 21.27 -15.53 14.48
C VAL A 104 22.53 -14.86 15.02
N GLY A 105 22.44 -13.56 15.30
CA GLY A 105 23.54 -12.72 15.75
C GLY A 105 24.41 -12.14 14.62
N ASN A 106 24.19 -12.52 13.37
CA ASN A 106 24.85 -11.86 12.24
C ASN A 106 24.36 -10.41 12.13
N GLU A 107 25.28 -9.53 11.73
CA GLU A 107 24.97 -8.16 11.35
C GLU A 107 25.00 -8.05 9.83
N PHE A 108 24.05 -7.32 9.27
CA PHE A 108 23.91 -7.15 7.83
C PHE A 108 23.62 -5.70 7.49
N ILE A 109 24.20 -5.21 6.39
CA ILE A 109 23.94 -3.87 5.87
C ILE A 109 22.89 -3.99 4.78
N VAL A 110 21.69 -3.49 5.07
CA VAL A 110 20.59 -3.44 4.13
C VAL A 110 20.74 -2.19 3.27
N ILE A 111 20.89 -2.42 1.97
CA ILE A 111 20.82 -1.39 0.95
C ILE A 111 19.45 -1.53 0.30
N SER A 112 18.58 -0.56 0.51
CA SER A 112 17.18 -0.65 0.08
C SER A 112 16.79 0.53 -0.81
N PRO A 113 16.05 0.28 -1.91
CA PRO A 113 15.62 1.33 -2.82
C PRO A 113 14.80 2.44 -2.15
N MET A 114 14.09 2.16 -1.04
CA MET A 114 13.36 3.17 -0.28
C MET A 114 14.26 4.35 0.12
N PHE A 115 15.47 4.08 0.60
CA PHE A 115 16.39 5.12 1.07
C PHE A 115 16.90 6.03 -0.06
N TYR A 116 16.63 5.64 -1.32
CA TYR A 116 17.03 6.32 -2.54
C TYR A 116 15.85 6.96 -3.29
N LEU A 117 14.65 7.05 -2.70
CA LEU A 117 13.48 7.68 -3.34
C LEU A 117 13.70 9.16 -3.69
N ALA A 118 14.68 9.82 -3.08
CA ALA A 118 15.12 11.17 -3.46
C ALA A 118 16.24 11.18 -4.53
N GLY A 119 16.80 10.02 -4.88
CA GLY A 119 17.96 9.87 -5.75
C GLY A 119 19.21 9.38 -5.00
N PRO A 120 20.20 8.82 -5.72
CA PRO A 120 21.48 8.34 -5.17
C PRO A 120 22.31 9.44 -4.48
N GLU A 121 22.09 10.69 -4.85
CA GLU A 121 22.78 11.87 -4.31
C GLU A 121 22.38 12.22 -2.87
N PHE A 122 21.34 11.58 -2.32
CA PHE A 122 20.90 11.73 -0.93
C PHE A 122 21.39 10.60 -0.01
N HIS A 123 22.37 9.83 -0.48
CA HIS A 123 23.01 8.72 0.25
C HIS A 123 23.44 9.08 1.68
N ASP A 124 23.86 10.33 1.91
CA ASP A 124 24.52 10.74 3.16
C ASP A 124 23.59 10.94 4.37
N ASP A 125 22.27 11.15 4.18
CA ASP A 125 21.36 11.45 5.30
C ASP A 125 20.49 10.26 5.75
N TRP A 126 20.25 9.25 4.89
CA TRP A 126 19.32 8.14 5.20
C TRP A 126 19.97 6.76 5.31
N GLY A 127 21.19 6.62 4.75
CA GLY A 127 22.20 5.60 5.04
C GLY A 127 21.81 4.14 4.87
N ASP A 128 22.75 3.36 4.34
CA ASP A 128 22.86 1.91 4.56
C ASP A 128 22.41 1.52 5.99
N ARG A 129 21.39 0.65 6.10
CA ARG A 129 20.82 0.28 7.39
C ARG A 129 21.44 -0.99 7.92
N LYS A 130 22.17 -0.86 9.03
CA LYS A 130 22.69 -2.02 9.74
C LYS A 130 21.58 -2.67 10.56
N VAL A 131 21.30 -3.93 10.27
CA VAL A 131 20.39 -4.79 11.03
C VAL A 131 21.14 -5.93 11.69
N VAL A 132 20.58 -6.47 12.76
CA VAL A 132 21.06 -7.69 13.41
C VAL A 132 19.98 -8.78 13.30
N VAL A 133 20.39 -10.01 13.00
CA VAL A 133 19.48 -11.16 13.01
C VAL A 133 19.18 -11.56 14.45
N CYS A 134 17.94 -11.38 14.86
CA CYS A 134 17.47 -11.67 16.21
C CYS A 134 17.07 -13.14 16.36
N GLU A 135 16.34 -13.66 15.38
CA GLU A 135 15.72 -14.98 15.44
C GLU A 135 15.49 -15.52 14.03
N ILE A 136 15.57 -16.84 13.90
CA ILE A 136 15.19 -17.56 12.69
C ILE A 136 14.19 -18.62 13.10
N PHE A 137 13.03 -18.63 12.45
CA PHE A 137 11.98 -19.61 12.67
C PHE A 137 11.29 -19.94 11.34
N TYR A 138 10.38 -20.90 11.38
CA TYR A 138 9.60 -21.32 10.22
C TYR A 138 8.12 -21.10 10.50
N GLN A 139 7.39 -20.59 9.52
CA GLN A 139 5.95 -20.40 9.60
C GLN A 139 5.26 -20.97 8.37
N ASN A 140 4.05 -21.49 8.55
CA ASN A 140 3.24 -21.99 7.45
C ASN A 140 2.46 -20.83 6.82
N ILE A 141 2.73 -20.52 5.56
CA ILE A 141 2.02 -19.50 4.78
C ILE A 141 1.62 -20.13 3.45
N ALA A 142 0.31 -20.16 3.20
CA ALA A 142 -0.31 -20.82 2.04
C ALA A 142 0.13 -22.29 1.88
N ASP A 143 0.01 -23.06 2.97
CA ASP A 143 0.35 -24.49 3.07
C ASP A 143 1.83 -24.83 2.82
N ILE A 144 2.70 -23.83 2.78
CA ILE A 144 4.14 -23.98 2.60
C ILE A 144 4.87 -23.47 3.85
N GLU A 145 5.81 -24.25 4.35
CA GLU A 145 6.71 -23.84 5.43
C GLU A 145 7.80 -22.90 4.86
N ARG A 146 7.87 -21.68 5.39
CA ARG A 146 8.78 -20.63 4.93
C ARG A 146 9.75 -20.24 6.05
N LYS A 147 11.05 -20.20 5.77
CA LYS A 147 12.01 -19.60 6.69
C LYS A 147 11.68 -18.12 6.86
N THR A 148 11.74 -17.66 8.09
CA THR A 148 11.51 -16.27 8.46
C THR A 148 12.64 -15.80 9.35
N ILE A 149 13.28 -14.73 8.92
CA ILE A 149 14.39 -14.09 9.63
C ILE A 149 13.83 -12.83 10.29
N LYS A 150 13.82 -12.80 11.62
CA LYS A 150 13.51 -11.60 12.39
C LYS A 150 14.78 -10.77 12.52
N VAL A 151 14.72 -9.52 12.06
CA VAL A 151 15.82 -8.56 12.15
C VAL A 151 15.38 -7.32 12.95
N ALA A 152 16.34 -6.67 13.61
CA ALA A 152 16.13 -5.38 14.27
C ALA A 152 17.24 -4.42 13.88
N THR A 153 16.96 -3.11 13.86
CA THR A 153 18.02 -2.12 13.63
C THR A 153 19.10 -2.18 14.68
N HIS A 154 20.34 -1.98 14.25
CA HIS A 154 21.47 -1.86 15.15
C HIS A 154 21.25 -0.75 16.19
N ASP A 155 20.67 0.40 15.84
CA ASP A 155 20.52 1.50 16.81
C ASP A 155 19.48 1.23 17.91
N SER A 156 18.43 0.46 17.62
CA SER A 156 17.40 0.11 18.62
C SER A 156 17.83 -1.06 19.50
N HIS A 157 18.75 -1.94 19.04
CA HIS A 157 19.21 -3.19 19.68
C HIS A 157 18.11 -4.10 20.26
N ASN A 158 16.83 -3.76 20.07
CA ASN A 158 15.77 -4.35 20.86
C ASN A 158 15.08 -5.47 20.09
N CYS A 159 15.77 -6.61 19.99
CA CYS A 159 15.22 -7.86 19.48
C CYS A 159 13.97 -8.35 20.26
N SER A 160 13.65 -7.74 21.41
CA SER A 160 12.48 -8.09 22.22
C SER A 160 11.22 -7.29 21.88
N GLU A 161 11.30 -6.21 21.09
CA GLU A 161 10.12 -5.44 20.70
C GLU A 161 9.60 -5.84 19.31
N GLU A 162 8.44 -6.50 19.29
CA GLU A 162 7.79 -6.98 18.07
C GLU A 162 7.41 -5.84 17.11
N CYS A 163 7.10 -4.65 17.61
CA CYS A 163 6.72 -3.49 16.76
C CYS A 163 7.86 -2.88 15.96
N TRP A 164 9.10 -3.06 16.42
CA TRP A 164 10.28 -2.44 15.83
C TRP A 164 11.19 -3.45 15.13
N SER A 165 10.79 -4.72 15.18
CA SER A 165 11.42 -5.76 14.40
C SER A 165 10.81 -5.81 13.01
N GLU A 166 11.57 -6.34 12.08
CA GLU A 166 11.17 -6.61 10.71
C GLU A 166 11.34 -8.10 10.44
N TYR A 167 10.52 -8.66 9.57
CA TYR A 167 10.54 -10.08 9.25
C TYR A 167 10.79 -10.25 7.75
N TRP A 168 11.87 -10.96 7.40
CA TRP A 168 12.14 -11.37 6.04
C TRP A 168 11.67 -12.80 5.85
N ILE A 169 10.73 -13.00 4.93
CA ILE A 169 10.03 -14.25 4.74
C ILE A 169 10.38 -14.79 3.35
N GLU A 170 10.87 -16.02 3.29
CA GLU A 170 11.22 -16.67 2.01
C GLU A 170 10.06 -16.64 1.01
N GLY A 171 10.36 -16.30 -0.25
CA GLY A 171 9.37 -16.18 -1.33
C GLY A 171 8.33 -15.06 -1.14
N ILE A 172 8.49 -14.17 -0.16
CA ILE A 172 7.62 -13.00 0.08
C ILE A 172 8.44 -11.71 0.19
N GLY A 173 9.57 -11.73 0.90
CA GLY A 173 10.40 -10.56 1.19
C GLY A 173 10.15 -10.00 2.58
N SER A 174 10.45 -8.72 2.78
CA SER A 174 10.19 -8.03 4.06
C SER A 174 8.71 -7.82 4.32
N ASP A 175 8.29 -7.93 5.58
CA ASP A 175 6.96 -7.54 6.07
C ASP A 175 6.72 -6.01 6.04
N ARG A 176 7.74 -5.24 5.66
CA ARG A 176 7.67 -3.82 5.29
C ARG A 176 7.40 -3.61 3.79
N GLY A 177 7.58 -4.66 2.98
CA GLY A 177 7.38 -4.66 1.54
C GLY A 177 8.64 -5.05 0.77
N LEU A 178 8.47 -5.46 -0.49
CA LEU A 178 9.53 -6.05 -1.31
C LEU A 178 10.83 -5.20 -1.35
N ILE A 179 10.71 -3.88 -1.44
CA ILE A 179 11.85 -2.95 -1.52
C ILE A 179 12.02 -2.08 -0.27
N TYR A 180 11.39 -2.46 0.84
CA TYR A 180 11.41 -1.73 2.10
C TYR A 180 12.23 -2.44 3.17
N ALA A 181 13.14 -3.33 2.74
CA ALA A 181 14.03 -4.01 3.65
C ALA A 181 14.81 -3.00 4.50
N GLY A 182 14.94 -3.27 5.80
CA GLY A 182 15.65 -2.40 6.74
C GLY A 182 14.86 -1.16 7.18
N ALA A 183 13.58 -1.04 6.80
CA ALA A 183 12.68 0.04 7.25
C ALA A 183 12.14 -0.16 8.69
N CYS A 184 12.90 -0.86 9.54
CA CYS A 184 12.70 -0.83 10.98
C CYS A 184 13.33 0.47 11.54
N SER A 185 12.63 1.29 12.32
CA SER A 185 13.20 2.22 13.33
C SER A 185 12.23 3.31 13.80
N ASP A 186 12.44 3.77 15.04
CA ASP A 186 11.79 4.92 15.70
C ASP A 186 12.00 6.28 15.02
N ASN A 187 12.91 6.38 14.05
CA ASN A 187 13.39 7.66 13.50
C ASN A 187 12.78 8.03 12.14
N MET A 188 11.81 7.28 11.62
CA MET A 188 11.03 7.74 10.46
C MET A 188 10.11 8.88 10.92
N ILE A 189 10.42 10.09 10.46
CA ILE A 189 9.59 11.29 10.67
C ILE A 189 8.16 10.93 10.25
N ASP A 190 7.20 11.16 11.15
CA ASP A 190 5.77 10.83 11.06
C ASP A 190 5.32 9.37 11.33
N LYS A 191 6.21 8.44 11.75
CA LYS A 191 5.85 7.05 12.12
C LYS A 191 5.06 6.27 11.05
N ALA A 192 5.06 6.73 9.80
CA ALA A 192 4.43 6.05 8.69
C ALA A 192 5.40 4.97 8.18
N TYR A 193 5.34 3.77 8.76
CA TYR A 193 6.12 2.62 8.31
C TYR A 193 5.52 2.08 7.02
N ALA A 194 6.33 1.91 5.98
CA ALA A 194 5.94 1.02 4.90
C ALA A 194 5.62 -0.35 5.51
N LEU A 195 4.41 -0.83 5.25
CA LEU A 195 3.94 -2.11 5.72
C LEU A 195 3.40 -2.90 4.53
N LEU A 196 3.94 -4.09 4.34
CA LEU A 196 3.33 -5.07 3.46
C LEU A 196 1.98 -5.46 4.07
N LEU A 197 0.89 -5.15 3.39
CA LEU A 197 -0.45 -5.54 3.82
C LEU A 197 -0.76 -6.95 3.35
N CYS A 198 -0.40 -7.24 2.10
CA CYS A 198 -0.61 -8.55 1.51
C CYS A 198 0.22 -8.77 0.25
N VAL A 199 0.33 -10.03 -0.15
CA VAL A 199 0.88 -10.46 -1.44
C VAL A 199 -0.17 -11.28 -2.16
N HIS A 200 -0.41 -10.94 -3.42
CA HIS A 200 -1.19 -11.77 -4.33
C HIS A 200 -0.26 -12.38 -5.37
N LYS A 201 -0.43 -13.67 -5.65
CA LYS A 201 0.26 -14.36 -6.74
C LYS A 201 -0.80 -14.97 -7.66
N ASN A 202 -0.75 -14.62 -8.96
CA ASN A 202 -1.76 -15.04 -9.94
C ASN A 202 -3.21 -14.75 -9.47
N ASN A 203 -3.43 -13.56 -8.91
CA ASN A 203 -4.70 -13.11 -8.30
C ASN A 203 -5.19 -13.92 -7.09
N SER A 204 -4.41 -14.87 -6.57
CA SER A 204 -4.72 -15.54 -5.30
C SER A 204 -3.94 -14.92 -4.15
N LEU A 205 -4.59 -14.74 -3.00
CA LEU A 205 -3.95 -14.27 -1.78
C LEU A 205 -2.90 -15.28 -1.33
N LEU A 206 -1.64 -14.86 -1.26
CA LEU A 206 -0.51 -15.65 -0.82
C LEU A 206 -0.16 -15.36 0.64
N TYR A 207 -0.18 -14.08 1.01
CA TYR A 207 0.20 -13.60 2.33
C TYR A 207 -0.70 -12.43 2.71
N GLN A 208 -1.13 -12.39 3.96
CA GLN A 208 -1.84 -11.26 4.58
C GLN A 208 -1.13 -10.96 5.89
N GLN A 209 -0.88 -9.69 6.16
CA GLN A 209 -0.16 -9.26 7.34
C GLN A 209 -1.02 -9.34 8.59
N GLU A 210 -0.44 -9.92 9.65
CA GLU A 210 -1.00 -10.04 10.99
C GLU A 210 -0.06 -9.37 12.00
N HIS A 211 0.37 -8.14 11.73
CA HIS A 211 1.36 -7.47 12.58
C HIS A 211 0.71 -7.06 13.92
N PRO A 212 1.33 -7.39 15.08
CA PRO A 212 0.82 -7.05 16.41
C PRO A 212 0.49 -5.58 16.67
N CYS A 213 0.97 -4.67 15.82
CA CYS A 213 0.95 -3.23 16.04
C CYS A 213 -0.09 -2.52 15.16
N LEU A 214 -0.76 -3.24 14.26
CA LEU A 214 -1.72 -2.68 13.31
C LEU A 214 -3.12 -3.28 13.40
N GLY A 215 -3.34 -4.24 14.30
CA GLY A 215 -4.62 -4.94 14.39
C GLY A 215 -4.93 -5.75 13.13
N GLU A 216 -6.14 -6.29 13.03
CA GLU A 216 -6.58 -6.98 11.80
C GLU A 216 -6.67 -5.97 10.65
N VAL A 217 -5.84 -6.18 9.63
CA VAL A 217 -5.89 -5.42 8.38
C VAL A 217 -6.75 -6.22 7.40
N ASP A 218 -8.06 -5.96 7.39
CA ASP A 218 -9.03 -6.69 6.56
C ASP A 218 -8.87 -6.45 5.05
N ASN A 219 -8.02 -5.51 4.65
CA ASN A 219 -7.91 -5.04 3.28
C ASN A 219 -6.44 -4.88 2.87
N CYS A 220 -6.08 -5.37 1.67
CA CYS A 220 -4.80 -5.14 0.99
C CYS A 220 -4.54 -3.67 0.59
N TYR A 221 -5.18 -2.73 1.28
CA TYR A 221 -5.09 -1.31 1.05
C TYR A 221 -5.40 -0.61 2.37
N ILE A 222 -4.54 0.33 2.74
CA ILE A 222 -4.90 1.32 3.75
C ILE A 222 -5.51 2.47 2.96
N VAL A 223 -6.82 2.64 3.05
CA VAL A 223 -7.42 3.91 2.62
C VAL A 223 -6.85 4.94 3.59
N PRO A 224 -6.24 6.05 3.13
CA PRO A 224 -5.97 7.16 4.02
C PRO A 224 -7.27 7.40 4.79
N ILE A 225 -7.18 7.53 6.10
CA ILE A 225 -8.32 8.02 6.87
C ILE A 225 -8.52 9.45 6.36
N GLU A 226 -9.23 9.62 5.24
CA GLU A 226 -10.05 10.79 5.01
C GLU A 226 -10.80 10.89 6.31
N GLY A 227 -10.49 11.91 7.13
CA GLY A 227 -11.11 12.05 8.44
C GLY A 227 -12.59 11.80 8.26
N ASN A 228 -13.05 10.64 8.75
CA ASN A 228 -14.42 10.18 8.59
C ASN A 228 -15.29 11.16 9.38
N ILE A 229 -15.54 12.32 8.79
CA ILE A 229 -16.85 12.91 8.86
C ILE A 229 -17.67 11.88 8.11
N GLU A 230 -18.24 10.93 8.84
CA GLU A 230 -19.34 10.14 8.31
C GLU A 230 -20.21 11.14 7.57
N GLU A 231 -20.34 10.99 6.24
CA GLU A 231 -21.31 11.78 5.52
C GLU A 231 -22.63 11.37 6.16
N ALA A 232 -23.11 12.19 7.10
CA ALA A 232 -24.20 11.82 7.96
C ALA A 232 -25.25 11.25 7.03
N SER A 233 -25.67 10.01 7.30
CA SER A 233 -26.72 9.29 6.59
C SER A 233 -28.07 9.98 6.80
N GLN A 234 -28.10 11.28 6.54
CA GLN A 234 -29.27 12.08 6.33
C GLN A 234 -29.94 11.41 5.15
N LYS A 235 -31.10 10.83 5.40
CA LYS A 235 -32.05 10.46 4.37
C LYS A 235 -32.13 11.64 3.38
N LYS A 236 -31.50 11.48 2.21
CA LYS A 236 -31.45 12.51 1.17
C LYS A 236 -32.70 12.36 0.32
N PHE A 237 -33.43 13.45 0.13
CA PHE A 237 -34.45 13.58 -0.90
C PHE A 237 -33.89 14.46 -2.03
N ASN A 238 -34.49 14.41 -3.23
CA ASN A 238 -33.92 15.11 -4.37
C ASN A 238 -34.45 16.54 -4.47
N ILE A 239 -33.51 17.49 -4.60
CA ILE A 239 -33.83 18.88 -4.96
C ILE A 239 -33.11 19.28 -6.25
N LYS A 240 -33.74 20.18 -7.01
CA LYS A 240 -33.19 20.80 -8.22
C LYS A 240 -33.40 22.31 -8.18
N ALA A 241 -32.46 23.07 -8.72
CA ALA A 241 -32.59 24.50 -8.95
C ALA A 241 -32.80 24.77 -10.45
N ILE A 242 -33.82 25.55 -10.78
CA ILE A 242 -34.18 25.86 -12.17
C ILE A 242 -34.22 27.40 -12.35
N PRO A 243 -33.30 27.98 -13.14
CA PRO A 243 -32.05 27.36 -13.62
C PRO A 243 -31.03 27.19 -12.48
N SER A 244 -30.08 26.26 -12.63
CA SER A 244 -28.97 26.08 -11.67
C SER A 244 -27.91 27.17 -11.79
N ILE A 245 -27.84 27.83 -12.96
CA ILE A 245 -27.06 29.03 -13.25
C ILE A 245 -28.05 30.17 -13.51
N PHE A 246 -28.11 31.16 -12.63
CA PHE A 246 -29.16 32.17 -12.61
C PHE A 246 -28.62 33.59 -12.49
N LYS A 247 -29.45 34.57 -12.86
CA LYS A 247 -29.14 36.00 -12.76
C LYS A 247 -29.88 36.66 -11.60
N ASP A 248 -31.21 36.62 -11.63
CA ASP A 248 -32.04 37.37 -10.68
C ASP A 248 -32.84 36.47 -9.73
N SER A 249 -33.25 35.29 -10.18
CA SER A 249 -33.99 34.33 -9.37
C SER A 249 -33.86 32.91 -9.93
N PHE A 250 -34.20 31.94 -9.09
CA PHE A 250 -34.30 30.53 -9.45
C PHE A 250 -35.43 29.87 -8.65
N ILE A 251 -35.87 28.70 -9.09
CA ILE A 251 -36.88 27.89 -8.42
C ILE A 251 -36.19 26.68 -7.81
N ILE A 252 -36.36 26.46 -6.51
CA ILE A 252 -36.07 25.17 -5.89
C ILE A 252 -37.28 24.27 -6.07
N GLN A 253 -37.08 23.11 -6.70
CA GLN A 253 -38.06 22.04 -6.83
C GLN A 253 -37.57 20.81 -6.08
N SER A 254 -38.49 20.09 -5.46
CA SER A 254 -38.23 18.92 -4.64
C SER A 254 -39.21 17.79 -4.93
N ASP A 255 -38.74 16.55 -4.84
CA ASP A 255 -39.60 15.36 -4.88
C ASP A 255 -40.33 15.11 -3.55
N THR A 256 -39.88 15.76 -2.47
CA THR A 256 -40.46 15.65 -1.12
C THR A 256 -40.86 17.03 -0.58
N PRO A 257 -41.98 17.17 0.15
CA PRO A 257 -42.37 18.45 0.73
C PRO A 257 -41.32 18.99 1.72
N ILE A 258 -40.90 20.24 1.52
CA ILE A 258 -39.88 20.96 2.30
C ILE A 258 -40.56 21.90 3.32
N GLU A 259 -39.95 22.05 4.49
CA GLU A 259 -40.36 23.02 5.53
C GLU A 259 -39.39 24.20 5.69
N LYS A 260 -38.13 24.04 5.28
CA LYS A 260 -37.09 25.07 5.44
C LYS A 260 -36.05 25.05 4.34
N ILE A 261 -35.64 26.25 3.91
CA ILE A 261 -34.52 26.48 3.00
C ILE A 261 -33.56 27.46 3.65
N THR A 262 -32.28 27.13 3.65
CA THR A 262 -31.19 28.03 4.04
C THR A 262 -30.14 28.07 2.93
N ILE A 263 -29.64 29.25 2.58
CA ILE A 263 -28.66 29.40 1.50
C ILE A 263 -27.44 30.13 2.03
N TYR A 264 -26.27 29.58 1.74
CA TYR A 264 -24.97 30.08 2.19
C TYR A 264 -24.14 30.52 1.00
N ASN A 265 -23.35 31.58 1.17
CA ASN A 265 -22.25 31.88 0.25
C ASN A 265 -21.05 30.94 0.52
N ILE A 266 -20.00 31.04 -0.29
CA ILE A 266 -18.78 30.22 -0.15
C ILE A 266 -18.02 30.42 1.18
N MET A 267 -18.25 31.52 1.89
CA MET A 267 -17.66 31.77 3.21
C MET A 267 -18.50 31.16 4.35
N GLY A 268 -19.57 30.41 4.03
CA GLY A 268 -20.50 29.86 5.02
C GLY A 268 -21.46 30.88 5.62
N LYS A 269 -21.49 32.13 5.13
CA LYS A 269 -22.43 33.16 5.58
C LYS A 269 -23.80 32.91 4.96
N THR A 270 -24.84 32.87 5.80
CA THR A 270 -26.21 32.76 5.30
C THR A 270 -26.65 34.03 4.57
N VAL A 271 -27.12 33.87 3.33
CA VAL A 271 -27.67 34.94 2.48
C VAL A 271 -29.19 34.86 2.31
N PHE A 272 -29.80 33.72 2.64
CA PHE A 272 -31.25 33.55 2.60
C PHE A 272 -31.71 32.48 3.61
N LYS A 273 -32.84 32.74 4.28
CA LYS A 273 -33.55 31.78 5.13
C LYS A 273 -35.04 31.87 4.84
N PHE A 274 -35.67 30.72 4.69
CA PHE A 274 -37.12 30.58 4.60
C PHE A 274 -37.56 29.39 5.44
N HIS A 275 -38.58 29.58 6.27
CA HIS A 275 -39.19 28.52 7.06
C HIS A 275 -40.70 28.74 7.07
N THR A 276 -41.47 27.66 6.93
CA THR A 276 -42.93 27.69 6.81
C THR A 276 -43.54 26.49 7.50
N LYS A 277 -44.78 26.65 7.97
CA LYS A 277 -45.62 25.55 8.45
C LYS A 277 -46.35 24.84 7.31
N GLU A 278 -46.60 25.55 6.21
CA GLU A 278 -47.20 24.99 4.99
C GLU A 278 -46.09 24.42 4.12
N LEU A 279 -46.04 23.08 4.04
CA LEU A 279 -45.03 22.36 3.26
C LEU A 279 -45.17 22.65 1.77
N PHE A 280 -44.05 22.68 1.05
CA PHE A 280 -44.03 22.97 -0.38
C PHE A 280 -43.06 22.07 -1.14
N THR A 281 -43.36 21.79 -2.41
CA THR A 281 -42.45 21.08 -3.33
C THR A 281 -41.75 22.02 -4.30
N GLN A 282 -42.18 23.29 -4.36
CA GLN A 282 -41.53 24.32 -5.16
C GLN A 282 -41.49 25.68 -4.45
N LYS A 283 -40.39 26.42 -4.61
CA LYS A 283 -40.25 27.79 -4.10
C LYS A 283 -39.35 28.62 -4.99
N THR A 284 -39.85 29.78 -5.43
CA THR A 284 -39.05 30.80 -6.11
C THR A 284 -38.22 31.58 -5.09
N ILE A 285 -36.92 31.69 -5.35
CA ILE A 285 -35.97 32.39 -4.51
C ILE A 285 -35.46 33.63 -5.26
N PRO A 286 -35.74 34.84 -4.76
CA PRO A 286 -35.16 36.06 -5.30
C PRO A 286 -33.70 36.19 -4.86
N SER A 287 -32.85 36.68 -5.75
CA SER A 287 -31.41 36.81 -5.51
C SER A 287 -30.85 38.19 -5.89
N SER A 288 -31.70 39.19 -6.11
CA SER A 288 -31.31 40.53 -6.58
C SER A 288 -30.15 41.16 -5.79
N HIS A 289 -30.08 40.91 -4.48
CA HIS A 289 -29.07 41.48 -3.58
C HIS A 289 -27.82 40.61 -3.38
N TRP A 290 -27.72 39.48 -4.07
CA TRP A 290 -26.60 38.57 -3.93
C TRP A 290 -25.48 38.95 -4.90
N GLU A 291 -24.24 38.80 -4.47
CA GLU A 291 -23.07 38.95 -5.34
C GLU A 291 -22.98 37.78 -6.35
N LYS A 292 -22.16 37.94 -7.39
CA LYS A 292 -21.88 36.84 -8.31
C LYS A 292 -21.01 35.80 -7.61
N GLY A 293 -21.28 34.51 -7.83
CA GLY A 293 -20.50 33.44 -7.22
C GLY A 293 -21.29 32.16 -6.97
N LEU A 294 -20.66 31.25 -6.23
CA LEU A 294 -21.21 29.96 -5.85
C LEU A 294 -22.00 30.06 -4.53
N TYR A 295 -23.12 29.35 -4.47
CA TYR A 295 -23.95 29.25 -3.29
C TYR A 295 -24.31 27.80 -2.97
N ILE A 296 -24.51 27.52 -1.68
CA ILE A 296 -24.94 26.22 -1.17
C ILE A 296 -26.36 26.37 -0.64
N VAL A 297 -27.30 25.62 -1.20
CA VAL A 297 -28.68 25.51 -0.76
C VAL A 297 -28.82 24.30 0.14
N LYS A 298 -29.37 24.50 1.35
CA LYS A 298 -29.79 23.45 2.28
C LYS A 298 -31.30 23.47 2.38
N ALA A 299 -31.96 22.39 1.97
CA ALA A 299 -33.39 22.18 2.15
C ALA A 299 -33.63 21.12 3.23
N GLU A 300 -34.57 21.38 4.13
CA GLU A 300 -34.93 20.48 5.23
C GLU A 300 -36.41 20.08 5.07
N SER A 301 -36.66 18.78 5.19
CA SER A 301 -37.98 18.15 5.17
C SER A 301 -38.10 17.21 6.37
N GLN A 302 -39.29 16.66 6.59
CA GLN A 302 -39.47 15.56 7.54
C GLN A 302 -38.71 14.29 7.12
N SER A 303 -38.45 14.11 5.83
CA SER A 303 -37.70 12.96 5.33
C SER A 303 -36.20 13.10 5.52
N GLY A 304 -35.67 14.31 5.68
CA GLY A 304 -34.27 14.57 5.99
C GLY A 304 -33.78 15.91 5.45
N THR A 305 -32.55 15.94 4.95
CA THR A 305 -31.92 17.17 4.45
C THR A 305 -31.32 16.92 3.07
N ALA A 306 -31.49 17.89 2.18
CA ALA A 306 -30.92 17.89 0.84
C ALA A 306 -30.03 19.12 0.64
N ILE A 307 -28.90 18.95 -0.05
CA ILE A 307 -27.94 20.01 -0.32
C ILE A 307 -27.71 20.10 -1.84
N LEU A 308 -27.66 21.32 -2.37
CA LEU A 308 -27.42 21.60 -3.78
C LEU A 308 -26.50 22.82 -3.95
N LYS A 309 -25.65 22.79 -4.98
CA LYS A 309 -24.83 23.93 -5.39
C LYS A 309 -25.49 24.68 -6.55
N ILE A 310 -25.47 26.01 -6.51
CA ILE A 310 -26.01 26.90 -7.55
C ILE A 310 -25.05 28.06 -7.84
N VAL A 311 -25.10 28.63 -9.03
CA VAL A 311 -24.18 29.69 -9.46
C VAL A 311 -24.94 30.94 -9.91
N LYS A 312 -24.58 32.09 -9.36
CA LYS A 312 -25.03 33.40 -9.82
C LYS A 312 -23.97 34.06 -10.70
N TYR A 313 -24.37 34.58 -11.87
CA TYR A 313 -23.48 35.25 -12.84
C TYR A 313 -23.92 36.68 -13.20
#